data_AF-A0A0D5LT30-F1
#
_entry.id   AF-A0A0D5LT30-F1
#
_cell.length_a   1.000
_cell.length_b   1.000
_cell.length_c   1.000
_cell.angle_alpha   90.00
_cell.angle_beta   90.00
_cell.angle_gamma   90.00
#
_symmetry.space_group_name_H-M   'P 1'
#
loop_
_entity.id
_entity.type
_entity.pdbx_description
1 polymer ?
#
loop_
_entity_poly.entity_id
_entity_poly.type
_entity_poly.pdbx_seq_one_letter_code
_entity_poly.pdbx_strand_id
1 'polypeptide(L)'
;MVSRASTLKHVAACVFAIAGLTAAGASAQEQQQPAPQQQNGGIPQQGWFKTCNDNGSNKVCIVQNYARAENGQILTAVGLIRPEGGSGQAMIQVTVPTFRLIPAGVGVQIDTSAPQKLDYAVCTNEQCIAQAPLTDAMINAMKRGGKVTFTSVNLRQQPNPVELTLSGFTAAFDGDPISQPDLVESQRNLDESIKKMADDRRKKIEEAQQNAAAGAAAPASGN
;
A
#
# COMPACT_ATOMS: atom_id res chain seq x y z
N MET A 1 -58.28 -23.69 45.33
CA MET A 1 -57.49 -24.39 46.36
C MET A 1 -56.22 -23.60 46.64
N VAL A 2 -56.19 -22.95 47.83
CA VAL A 2 -55.05 -22.84 48.78
C VAL A 2 -53.73 -22.29 48.20
N SER A 3 -53.30 -21.03 48.35
CA SER A 3 -53.20 -20.07 49.49
C SER A 3 -52.15 -20.41 50.57
N ARG A 4 -51.33 -19.39 50.91
CA ARG A 4 -50.48 -19.15 52.11
C ARG A 4 -49.01 -19.61 52.02
N ALA A 5 -47.98 -18.92 52.55
CA ALA A 5 -47.77 -17.69 53.34
C ALA A 5 -46.24 -17.36 53.26
N SER A 6 -45.72 -16.12 53.19
CA SER A 6 -45.62 -15.01 54.15
C SER A 6 -44.99 -15.32 55.53
N THR A 7 -43.75 -14.85 55.75
CA THR A 7 -43.13 -14.33 57.01
C THR A 7 -41.72 -13.82 56.65
N LEU A 8 -41.39 -12.53 56.52
CA LEU A 8 -41.30 -11.37 57.42
C LEU A 8 -40.31 -11.47 58.61
N LYS A 9 -39.29 -10.58 58.52
CA LYS A 9 -38.50 -9.89 59.57
C LYS A 9 -37.42 -10.71 60.31
N HIS A 10 -36.16 -10.24 60.23
CA HIS A 10 -35.39 -9.75 61.39
C HIS A 10 -34.35 -8.72 60.89
N VAL A 11 -34.39 -7.55 61.52
CA VAL A 11 -33.45 -6.43 61.37
C VAL A 11 -32.20 -6.74 62.19
N ALA A 12 -31.02 -6.58 61.60
CA ALA A 12 -29.79 -6.34 62.34
C ALA A 12 -28.94 -5.34 61.55
N ALA A 13 -29.02 -4.08 61.97
CA ALA A 13 -28.11 -3.03 61.55
C ALA A 13 -26.75 -3.27 62.21
N CYS A 14 -25.73 -3.52 61.41
CA CYS A 14 -24.33 -3.34 61.80
C CYS A 14 -23.68 -2.42 60.77
N VAL A 15 -23.65 -1.14 61.10
CA VAL A 15 -22.83 -0.13 60.43
C VAL A 15 -21.39 -0.44 60.78
N PHE A 16 -20.62 -0.95 59.82
CA PHE A 16 -19.17 -0.94 59.86
C PHE A 16 -18.68 -0.13 58.67
N ALA A 17 -18.16 1.06 58.97
CA ALA A 17 -17.42 1.90 58.04
C ALA A 17 -16.13 1.16 57.65
N ILE A 18 -16.01 0.77 56.37
CA ILE A 18 -14.75 0.31 55.80
C ILE A 18 -14.23 1.42 54.92
N ALA A 19 -13.22 2.10 55.44
CA ALA A 19 -12.39 3.06 54.74
C ALA A 19 -11.75 2.41 53.51
N GLY A 20 -11.84 3.08 52.36
CA GLY A 20 -11.22 2.65 51.12
C GLY A 20 -9.70 2.69 51.20
N LEU A 21 -9.06 1.54 50.94
CA LEU A 21 -7.70 1.46 50.43
C LEU A 21 -7.79 0.79 49.05
N THR A 22 -7.63 1.59 48.00
CA THR A 22 -7.61 1.13 46.62
C THR A 22 -6.35 0.31 46.33
N ALA A 23 -6.57 -0.78 45.60
CA ALA A 23 -5.61 -1.83 45.29
C ALA A 23 -4.39 -1.35 44.47
N ALA A 24 -3.20 -1.75 44.91
CA ALA A 24 -2.00 -1.77 44.09
C ALA A 24 -2.01 -3.05 43.23
N GLY A 25 -2.54 -2.96 42.02
CA GLY A 25 -2.35 -3.96 40.97
C GLY A 25 -1.06 -3.65 40.22
N ALA A 26 -0.02 -4.46 40.43
CA ALA A 26 1.19 -4.45 39.62
C ALA A 26 0.92 -5.23 38.32
N SER A 27 0.67 -4.52 37.22
CA SER A 27 0.73 -5.07 35.87
C SER A 27 2.19 -5.02 35.39
N ALA A 28 2.78 -6.19 35.19
CA ALA A 28 4.03 -6.33 34.45
C ALA A 28 3.76 -5.92 32.98
N GLN A 29 4.37 -4.82 32.55
CA GLN A 29 4.35 -4.38 31.16
C GLN A 29 5.28 -5.28 30.35
N GLU A 30 4.71 -6.06 29.43
CA GLU A 30 5.42 -6.58 28.26
C GLU A 30 6.03 -5.40 27.49
N GLN A 31 7.36 -5.38 27.38
CA GLN A 31 8.08 -4.51 26.47
C GLN A 31 7.77 -4.96 25.04
N GLN A 32 6.74 -4.36 24.46
CA GLN A 32 6.47 -4.47 23.04
C GLN A 32 7.45 -3.56 22.30
N GLN A 33 8.59 -4.13 21.93
CA GLN A 33 9.55 -3.50 21.02
C GLN A 33 8.84 -3.26 19.67
N PRO A 34 8.88 -2.05 19.09
CA PRO A 34 8.35 -1.85 17.75
C PRO A 34 9.14 -2.72 16.78
N ALA A 35 8.48 -3.71 16.16
CA ALA A 35 8.99 -4.33 14.95
C ALA A 35 9.17 -3.22 13.89
N PRO A 36 10.26 -3.24 13.10
CA PRO A 36 10.41 -2.26 12.02
C PRO A 36 9.24 -2.44 11.06
N GLN A 37 8.31 -1.50 11.09
CA GLN A 37 7.34 -1.35 10.02
C GLN A 37 8.15 -1.07 8.75
N GLN A 38 8.16 -2.03 7.83
CA GLN A 38 8.47 -1.75 6.44
C GLN A 38 7.43 -0.74 5.98
N GLN A 39 7.81 0.52 6.07
CA GLN A 39 7.06 1.66 5.59
C GLN A 39 7.07 1.56 4.07
N ASN A 40 6.15 0.78 3.52
CA ASN A 40 5.71 0.93 2.15
C ASN A 40 4.93 2.26 2.10
N GLY A 41 5.69 3.37 2.15
CA GLY A 41 5.19 4.72 1.94
C GLY A 41 4.54 4.74 0.57
N GLY A 42 3.21 4.76 0.59
CA GLY A 42 2.37 4.62 -0.58
C GLY A 42 2.62 5.75 -1.56
N ILE A 43 3.31 5.42 -2.64
CA ILE A 43 3.17 6.17 -3.87
C ILE A 43 2.35 5.27 -4.80
N PRO A 44 1.19 5.73 -5.27
CA PRO A 44 0.55 5.15 -6.43
C PRO A 44 1.44 5.45 -7.65
N GLN A 45 2.62 4.80 -7.74
CA GLN A 45 3.49 4.94 -8.90
C GLN A 45 2.76 4.33 -10.08
N GLN A 46 2.33 5.21 -10.97
CA GLN A 46 1.82 4.84 -12.29
C GLN A 46 3.02 4.79 -13.22
N GLY A 47 3.21 3.66 -13.90
CA GLY A 47 4.31 3.49 -14.83
C GLY A 47 5.60 2.97 -14.20
N TRP A 48 6.68 3.02 -14.98
CA TRP A 48 7.97 2.46 -14.62
C TRP A 48 8.77 3.41 -13.74
N PHE A 49 9.37 2.88 -12.68
CA PHE A 49 10.23 3.64 -11.78
C PHE A 49 11.37 2.77 -11.25
N LYS A 50 12.47 3.41 -10.85
CA LYS A 50 13.64 2.75 -10.25
C LYS A 50 13.75 3.11 -8.78
N THR A 51 14.04 2.13 -7.95
CA THR A 51 14.41 2.31 -6.55
C THR A 51 15.70 1.54 -6.29
N CYS A 52 16.59 2.07 -5.47
CA CYS A 52 17.78 1.35 -5.03
C CYS A 52 17.82 1.31 -3.50
N ASN A 53 18.18 0.15 -2.96
CA ASN A 53 18.52 -0.01 -1.56
C ASN A 53 20.04 -0.26 -1.48
N ASP A 54 20.72 0.55 -0.68
CA ASP A 54 22.15 0.45 -0.44
C ASP A 54 22.38 0.15 1.05
N ASN A 55 23.01 -0.99 1.34
CA ASN A 55 23.37 -1.39 2.70
C ASN A 55 24.88 -1.29 2.97
N GLY A 56 25.60 -0.52 2.15
CA GLY A 56 27.05 -0.28 2.22
C GLY A 56 27.91 -1.38 1.60
N SER A 57 27.50 -2.64 1.70
CA SER A 57 28.22 -3.78 1.12
C SER A 57 27.62 -4.30 -0.18
N ASN A 58 26.32 -4.07 -0.38
CA ASN A 58 25.57 -4.48 -1.54
C ASN A 58 24.52 -3.42 -1.85
N LYS A 59 24.49 -2.96 -3.10
CA LYS A 59 23.43 -2.10 -3.61
C LYS A 59 22.52 -2.95 -4.50
N VAL A 60 21.21 -2.87 -4.33
CA VAL A 60 20.24 -3.56 -5.18
C VAL A 60 19.28 -2.55 -5.73
N CYS A 61 19.24 -2.45 -7.05
CA CYS A 61 18.33 -1.58 -7.78
C CYS A 61 17.21 -2.41 -8.42
N ILE A 62 15.98 -1.92 -8.32
CA ILE A 62 14.79 -2.54 -8.87
C ILE A 62 14.12 -1.53 -9.79
N VAL A 63 13.93 -1.92 -11.05
CA VAL A 63 13.07 -1.18 -12.00
C VAL A 63 11.74 -1.90 -12.06
N GLN A 64 10.66 -1.22 -11.71
CA GLN A 64 9.38 -1.86 -11.41
C GLN A 64 8.17 -1.08 -11.91
N ASN A 65 7.06 -1.79 -12.06
CA ASN A 65 5.74 -1.27 -12.45
C ASN A 65 4.65 -2.20 -11.91
N TYR A 66 3.42 -1.68 -11.77
CA TYR A 66 2.27 -2.43 -11.26
C TYR A 66 1.07 -2.28 -12.18
N ALA A 67 0.46 -3.40 -12.55
CA ALA A 67 -0.89 -3.41 -13.11
C ALA A 67 -1.89 -3.43 -11.96
N ARG A 68 -2.87 -2.53 -11.99
CA ARG A 68 -3.91 -2.41 -10.97
C ARG A 68 -5.30 -2.55 -11.58
N ALA A 69 -6.22 -3.13 -10.82
CA ALA A 69 -7.64 -3.05 -11.11
C ALA A 69 -8.19 -1.64 -10.78
N GLU A 70 -9.41 -1.34 -11.22
CA GLU A 70 -10.07 -0.05 -11.00
C GLU A 70 -10.22 0.30 -9.50
N ASN A 71 -10.37 -0.72 -8.66
CA ASN A 71 -10.43 -0.59 -7.20
C ASN A 71 -9.05 -0.38 -6.53
N GLY A 72 -7.98 -0.26 -7.31
CA GLY A 72 -6.60 -0.06 -6.83
C GLY A 72 -5.83 -1.33 -6.47
N GLN A 73 -6.46 -2.50 -6.48
CA GLN A 73 -5.82 -3.78 -6.19
C GLN A 73 -4.74 -4.10 -7.23
N ILE A 74 -3.57 -4.52 -6.78
CA ILE A 74 -2.48 -4.96 -7.69
C ILE A 74 -2.85 -6.31 -8.28
N LEU A 75 -2.94 -6.36 -9.61
CA LEU A 75 -3.15 -7.57 -10.40
C LEU A 75 -1.83 -8.20 -10.82
N THR A 76 -0.80 -7.40 -11.07
CA THR A 76 0.54 -7.91 -11.42
C THR A 76 1.57 -6.90 -10.98
N ALA A 77 2.63 -7.35 -10.30
CA ALA A 77 3.81 -6.56 -10.03
C ALA A 77 4.98 -7.12 -10.83
N VAL A 78 5.73 -6.25 -11.49
CA VAL A 78 6.96 -6.62 -12.20
C VAL A 78 8.14 -5.87 -11.60
N GLY A 79 9.24 -6.58 -11.39
CA GLY A 79 10.51 -6.03 -10.92
C GLY A 79 11.68 -6.63 -11.67
N LEU A 80 12.53 -5.77 -12.25
CA LEU A 80 13.83 -6.12 -12.78
C LEU A 80 14.85 -5.81 -11.69
N ILE A 81 15.30 -6.86 -11.00
CA ILE A 81 16.17 -6.79 -9.83
C ILE A 81 17.61 -6.91 -10.32
N ARG A 82 18.43 -5.89 -10.04
CA ARG A 82 19.85 -5.84 -10.38
C ARG A 82 20.68 -5.56 -9.14
N PRO A 83 21.40 -6.55 -8.63
CA PRO A 83 22.47 -6.34 -7.66
C PRO A 83 23.64 -5.57 -8.32
N GLU A 84 24.17 -4.57 -7.63
CA GLU A 84 25.34 -3.77 -8.01
C GLU A 84 26.45 -4.02 -6.96
N GLY A 85 27.67 -4.29 -7.42
CA GLY A 85 28.85 -4.44 -6.55
C GLY A 85 29.01 -5.79 -5.84
N GLY A 86 28.17 -6.80 -6.13
CA GLY A 86 28.25 -8.15 -5.55
C GLY A 86 28.03 -9.27 -6.58
N SER A 87 28.07 -10.53 -6.14
CA SER A 87 27.91 -11.74 -6.99
C SER A 87 26.46 -12.10 -7.32
N GLY A 88 25.49 -11.25 -6.96
CA GLY A 88 24.08 -11.50 -7.18
C GLY A 88 23.69 -11.48 -8.66
N GLN A 89 22.90 -12.47 -9.09
CA GLN A 89 22.42 -12.54 -10.47
C GLN A 89 21.24 -11.59 -10.70
N ALA A 90 21.27 -10.85 -11.79
CA ALA A 90 20.13 -10.04 -12.22
C ALA A 90 18.95 -10.94 -12.64
N MET A 91 17.74 -10.58 -12.23
CA MET A 91 16.54 -11.38 -12.47
C MET A 91 15.32 -10.52 -12.76
N ILE A 92 14.42 -11.05 -13.59
CA ILE A 92 13.05 -10.55 -13.70
C ILE A 92 12.19 -11.33 -12.72
N GLN A 93 11.37 -10.62 -11.96
CA GLN A 93 10.38 -11.18 -11.06
C GLN A 93 8.99 -10.64 -11.44
N VAL A 94 8.02 -11.54 -11.57
CA VAL A 94 6.62 -11.22 -11.85
C VAL A 94 5.76 -11.87 -10.77
N THR A 95 5.05 -11.03 -10.03
CA THR A 95 4.12 -11.44 -8.99
C THR A 95 2.69 -11.34 -9.53
N VAL A 96 1.92 -12.42 -9.38
CA VAL A 96 0.51 -12.51 -9.78
C VAL A 96 -0.34 -13.06 -8.61
N PRO A 97 -1.68 -12.91 -8.64
CA PRO A 97 -2.57 -13.51 -7.66
C PRO A 97 -2.42 -15.03 -7.59
N THR A 98 -2.91 -15.60 -6.49
CA THR A 98 -2.93 -17.05 -6.24
C THR A 98 -3.81 -17.83 -7.21
N PHE A 99 -3.91 -19.16 -6.99
CA PHE A 99 -4.70 -20.09 -7.80
C PHE A 99 -4.27 -20.16 -9.28
N ARG A 100 -2.96 -20.16 -9.50
CA ARG A 100 -2.35 -20.33 -10.82
C ARG A 100 -1.87 -21.76 -11.06
N LEU A 101 -1.93 -22.16 -12.32
CA LEU A 101 -1.43 -23.45 -12.80
C LEU A 101 0.09 -23.40 -12.86
N ILE A 102 0.75 -23.98 -11.86
CA ILE A 102 2.20 -23.91 -11.68
C ILE A 102 2.99 -24.34 -12.93
N PRO A 103 2.69 -25.49 -13.58
CA PRO A 103 3.45 -25.92 -14.76
C PRO A 103 3.40 -24.95 -15.95
N ALA A 104 2.34 -24.14 -16.06
CA ALA A 104 2.20 -23.17 -17.14
C ALA A 104 3.11 -21.95 -16.98
N GLY A 105 3.51 -21.62 -15.74
CA GLY A 105 4.32 -20.43 -15.45
C GLY A 105 3.58 -19.13 -15.79
N VAL A 106 4.36 -18.06 -16.00
CA VAL A 106 3.90 -16.78 -16.53
C VAL A 106 4.54 -16.55 -17.89
N GLY A 107 3.73 -16.37 -18.93
CA GLY A 107 4.22 -15.94 -20.24
C GLY A 107 4.50 -14.44 -20.26
N VAL A 108 5.64 -14.04 -20.81
CA VAL A 108 6.06 -12.65 -21.02
C VAL A 108 6.17 -12.42 -22.52
N GLN A 109 5.33 -11.56 -23.06
CA GLN A 109 5.34 -11.21 -24.48
C GLN A 109 5.57 -9.71 -24.63
N ILE A 110 6.56 -9.32 -25.44
CA ILE A 110 6.82 -7.91 -25.76
C ILE A 110 6.29 -7.64 -27.15
N ASP A 111 5.31 -6.74 -27.25
CA ASP A 111 4.54 -6.47 -28.46
C ASP A 111 4.02 -7.75 -29.14
N THR A 112 4.61 -8.14 -30.27
CA THR A 112 4.21 -9.32 -31.07
C THR A 112 5.27 -10.42 -31.05
N SER A 113 6.27 -10.34 -30.16
CA SER A 113 7.31 -11.36 -30.03
C SER A 113 6.75 -12.72 -29.62
N ALA A 114 7.55 -13.77 -29.78
CA ALA A 114 7.24 -15.05 -29.13
C ALA A 114 7.21 -14.86 -27.60
N PRO A 115 6.21 -15.42 -26.88
CA PRO A 115 6.18 -15.38 -25.43
C PRO A 115 7.34 -16.17 -24.81
N GLN A 116 7.99 -15.59 -23.80
CA GLN A 116 8.99 -16.26 -22.97
C GLN A 116 8.34 -16.71 -21.66
N LYS A 117 8.59 -17.95 -21.24
CA LYS A 117 8.02 -18.48 -19.99
C LYS A 117 8.93 -18.14 -18.80
N LEU A 118 8.32 -17.64 -17.73
CA LEU A 118 8.90 -17.58 -16.39
C LEU A 118 8.31 -18.71 -15.55
N ASP A 119 9.16 -19.52 -14.92
CA ASP A 119 8.70 -20.55 -13.99
C ASP A 119 8.39 -19.93 -12.62
N TYR A 120 7.39 -20.50 -11.94
CA TYR A 120 7.08 -20.11 -10.58
C TYR A 120 8.17 -20.58 -9.63
N ALA A 121 8.76 -19.65 -8.87
CA ALA A 121 9.68 -19.96 -7.79
C ALA A 121 8.94 -20.29 -6.50
N VAL A 122 7.85 -19.57 -6.21
CA VAL A 122 7.06 -19.78 -5.00
C VAL A 122 5.60 -19.36 -5.21
N CYS A 123 4.69 -20.11 -4.61
CA CYS A 123 3.27 -19.79 -4.54
C CYS A 123 2.82 -19.88 -3.09
N THR A 124 2.39 -18.77 -2.51
CA THR A 124 1.84 -18.68 -1.15
C THR A 124 0.31 -18.54 -1.22
N ASN A 125 -0.33 -18.41 -0.05
CA ASN A 125 -1.74 -18.04 0.08
C ASN A 125 -2.04 -16.58 -0.32
N GLU A 126 -1.01 -15.74 -0.50
CA GLU A 126 -1.15 -14.34 -0.88
C GLU A 126 -0.85 -14.10 -2.36
N GLN A 127 0.18 -14.75 -2.89
CA GLN A 127 0.66 -14.49 -4.26
C GLN A 127 1.48 -15.64 -4.85
N CYS A 128 1.60 -15.64 -6.16
CA CYS A 128 2.52 -16.50 -6.91
C CYS A 128 3.62 -15.63 -7.53
N ILE A 129 4.88 -16.03 -7.35
CA ILE A 129 6.05 -15.31 -7.85
C ILE A 129 6.74 -16.18 -8.91
N ALA A 130 6.80 -15.67 -10.14
CA ALA A 130 7.55 -16.25 -11.24
C ALA A 130 8.82 -15.44 -11.49
N GLN A 131 9.92 -16.12 -11.81
CA GLN A 131 11.20 -15.45 -12.03
C GLN A 131 12.06 -16.17 -13.05
N ALA A 132 12.97 -15.42 -13.68
CA ALA A 132 14.03 -15.96 -14.52
C ALA A 132 15.25 -15.03 -14.51
N PRO A 133 16.42 -15.51 -14.94
CA PRO A 133 17.56 -14.64 -15.22
C PRO A 133 17.16 -13.47 -16.14
N LEU A 134 17.55 -12.26 -15.76
CA LEU A 134 17.35 -11.09 -16.59
C LEU A 134 18.43 -11.06 -17.67
N THR A 135 18.03 -11.15 -18.93
CA THR A 135 18.95 -11.14 -20.06
C THR A 135 19.01 -9.77 -20.72
N ASP A 136 20.16 -9.43 -21.30
CA ASP A 136 20.31 -8.21 -22.10
C ASP A 136 19.34 -8.18 -23.29
N ALA A 137 19.02 -9.35 -23.85
CA ALA A 137 18.03 -9.47 -24.92
C ALA A 137 16.64 -9.02 -24.45
N MET A 138 16.19 -9.45 -23.27
CA MET A 138 14.92 -9.03 -22.67
C MET A 138 14.93 -7.52 -22.37
N ILE A 139 15.99 -7.00 -21.75
CA ILE A 139 16.12 -5.57 -21.44
C ILE A 139 16.02 -4.74 -22.74
N ASN A 140 16.78 -5.12 -23.77
CA ASN A 140 16.79 -4.41 -25.04
C ASN A 140 15.44 -4.52 -25.78
N ALA A 141 14.74 -5.65 -25.67
CA ALA A 141 13.39 -5.79 -26.18
C ALA A 141 12.42 -4.85 -25.45
N MET A 142 12.48 -4.78 -24.12
CA MET A 142 11.64 -3.88 -23.32
C MET A 142 11.94 -2.40 -23.60
N LYS A 143 13.21 -2.03 -23.84
CA LYS A 143 13.59 -0.64 -24.20
C LYS A 143 13.03 -0.18 -25.54
N ARG A 144 12.88 -1.10 -26.50
CA ARG A 144 12.38 -0.82 -27.86
C ARG A 144 10.88 -1.03 -28.00
N GLY A 145 10.29 -1.84 -27.13
CA GLY A 145 8.89 -2.24 -27.25
C GLY A 145 7.91 -1.17 -26.81
N GLY A 146 6.67 -1.29 -27.27
CA GLY A 146 5.56 -0.40 -26.87
C GLY A 146 4.83 -0.91 -25.63
N LYS A 147 4.72 -2.23 -25.49
CA LYS A 147 4.03 -2.90 -24.37
C LYS A 147 4.59 -4.28 -24.06
N VAL A 148 4.33 -4.73 -22.84
CA VAL A 148 4.58 -6.09 -22.38
C VAL A 148 3.29 -6.69 -21.82
N THR A 149 2.98 -7.93 -22.23
CA THR A 149 1.84 -8.69 -21.75
C THR A 149 2.32 -9.85 -20.90
N PHE A 150 1.88 -9.88 -19.64
CA PHE A 150 2.10 -10.97 -18.69
C PHE A 150 0.87 -11.87 -18.67
N THR A 151 1.02 -13.14 -19.05
CA THR A 151 -0.10 -14.09 -19.10
C THR A 151 0.11 -15.19 -18.07
N SER A 152 -0.74 -15.20 -17.05
CA SER A 152 -0.83 -16.31 -16.10
C SER A 152 -2.01 -17.21 -16.45
N VAL A 153 -1.98 -18.48 -16.05
CA VAL A 153 -3.06 -19.43 -16.31
C VAL A 153 -3.68 -19.85 -14.99
N ASN A 154 -5.00 -19.82 -14.87
CA ASN A 154 -5.70 -20.29 -13.66
C ASN A 154 -5.89 -21.82 -13.64
N LEU A 155 -6.40 -22.37 -12.54
CA LEU A 155 -6.64 -23.82 -12.41
C LEU A 155 -7.67 -24.39 -13.40
N ARG A 156 -8.49 -23.55 -14.03
CA ARG A 156 -9.42 -23.95 -15.11
C ARG A 156 -8.77 -23.86 -16.50
N GLN A 157 -7.45 -23.73 -16.57
CA GLN A 157 -6.67 -23.57 -17.81
C GLN A 157 -7.06 -22.31 -18.61
N GLN A 158 -7.66 -21.31 -17.97
CA GLN A 158 -7.99 -20.05 -18.64
C GLN A 158 -6.81 -19.07 -18.51
N PRO A 159 -6.33 -18.50 -19.63
CA PRO A 159 -5.31 -17.47 -19.61
C PRO A 159 -5.86 -16.16 -19.05
N ASN A 160 -5.02 -15.42 -18.36
CA ASN A 160 -5.29 -14.10 -17.80
C ASN A 160 -4.17 -13.13 -18.22
N PRO A 161 -4.32 -12.48 -19.40
CA PRO A 161 -3.34 -11.53 -19.90
C PRO A 161 -3.47 -10.20 -19.16
N VAL A 162 -2.33 -9.64 -18.73
CA VAL A 162 -2.22 -8.33 -18.10
C VAL A 162 -1.19 -7.52 -18.87
N GLU A 163 -1.64 -6.42 -19.46
CA GLU A 163 -0.81 -5.54 -20.29
C GLU A 163 -0.24 -4.37 -19.47
N LEU A 164 1.04 -4.09 -19.67
CA LEU A 164 1.70 -2.86 -19.21
C LEU A 164 2.32 -2.15 -20.40
N THR A 165 2.12 -0.84 -20.49
CA THR A 165 2.89 -0.01 -21.42
C THR A 165 4.37 -0.04 -21.04
N LEU A 166 5.26 -0.04 -22.04
CA LEU A 166 6.70 0.13 -21.87
C LEU A 166 7.11 1.62 -21.97
N SER A 167 6.14 2.53 -22.11
CA SER A 167 6.39 3.97 -22.01
C SER A 167 7.06 4.31 -20.68
N GLY A 168 8.15 5.08 -20.73
CA GLY A 168 8.96 5.42 -19.56
C GLY A 168 9.90 4.31 -19.06
N PHE A 169 9.84 3.09 -19.61
CA PHE A 169 10.72 1.99 -19.17
C PHE A 169 12.20 2.34 -19.32
N THR A 170 12.62 2.81 -20.51
CA THR A 170 14.01 3.16 -20.78
C THR A 170 14.51 4.26 -19.84
N ALA A 171 13.70 5.30 -19.63
CA ALA A 171 14.02 6.39 -18.72
C ALA A 171 14.18 5.88 -17.27
N ALA A 172 13.28 5.04 -16.79
CA ALA A 172 13.41 4.43 -15.47
C ALA A 172 14.61 3.48 -15.38
N PHE A 173 14.88 2.70 -16.43
CA PHE A 173 15.94 1.70 -16.42
C PHE A 173 17.34 2.31 -16.47
N ASP A 174 17.52 3.41 -17.20
CA ASP A 174 18.81 4.10 -17.36
C ASP A 174 18.99 5.28 -16.40
N GLY A 175 17.89 5.90 -15.94
CA GLY A 175 17.91 7.10 -15.08
C GLY A 175 18.17 6.83 -13.60
N ASP A 176 18.22 7.88 -12.79
CA ASP A 176 18.50 7.77 -11.36
C ASP A 176 17.33 7.12 -10.59
N PRO A 177 17.62 6.40 -9.49
CA PRO A 177 16.58 5.90 -8.62
C PRO A 177 15.83 7.05 -7.95
N ILE A 178 14.52 6.86 -7.78
CA ILE A 178 13.73 7.74 -6.91
C ILE A 178 14.24 7.53 -5.48
N SER A 179 14.75 8.58 -4.87
CA SER A 179 15.28 8.54 -3.52
C SER A 179 14.16 8.69 -2.48
N GLN A 180 14.24 7.97 -1.35
CA GLN A 180 13.30 8.15 -0.23
C GLN A 180 13.18 9.59 0.29
N PRO A 181 14.24 10.42 0.40
CA PRO A 181 14.10 11.79 0.89
C PRO A 181 13.26 12.68 -0.04
N ASP A 182 13.32 12.50 -1.36
CA ASP A 182 12.48 13.27 -2.29
C ASP A 182 10.98 12.96 -2.12
N LEU A 183 10.67 11.74 -1.68
CA LEU A 183 9.31 11.28 -1.45
C LEU A 183 8.74 11.81 -0.14
N VAL A 184 9.53 11.79 0.93
CA VAL A 184 9.17 12.38 2.22
C VAL A 184 8.96 13.89 2.08
N GLU A 185 9.84 14.57 1.36
CA GLU A 185 9.71 16.01 1.09
C GLU A 185 8.49 16.31 0.21
N SER A 186 8.26 15.52 -0.84
CA SER A 186 7.06 15.65 -1.68
C SER A 186 5.77 15.40 -0.90
N GLN A 187 5.75 14.41 0.01
CA GLN A 187 4.62 14.17 0.92
C GLN A 187 4.43 15.34 1.89
N ARG A 188 5.50 15.86 2.50
CA ARG A 188 5.46 17.00 3.41
C ARG A 188 4.87 18.23 2.73
N ASN A 189 5.30 18.51 1.50
CA ASN A 189 4.82 19.62 0.70
C ASN A 189 3.36 19.46 0.29
N LEU A 190 2.94 18.23 -0.04
CA LEU A 190 1.54 17.94 -0.34
C LEU A 190 0.65 18.18 0.89
N ASP A 191 1.02 17.65 2.05
CA ASP A 191 0.27 17.81 3.30
C ASP A 191 0.14 19.27 3.73
N GLU A 192 1.24 20.05 3.62
CA GLU A 192 1.25 21.47 3.90
C GLU A 192 0.29 22.24 2.97
N SER A 193 0.29 21.90 1.67
CA SER A 193 -0.61 22.50 0.69
C SER A 193 -2.09 22.17 0.95
N ILE A 194 -2.41 20.93 1.32
CA ILE A 194 -3.77 20.50 1.65
C ILE A 194 -4.27 21.24 2.89
N LYS A 195 -3.44 21.33 3.93
CA LYS A 195 -3.78 22.06 5.17
C LYS A 195 -4.06 23.53 4.88
N LYS A 196 -3.19 24.18 4.11
CA LYS A 196 -3.38 25.59 3.71
C LYS A 196 -4.70 25.81 2.97
N MET A 197 -5.02 24.94 2.00
CA MET A 197 -6.29 25.02 1.28
C MET A 197 -7.52 24.78 2.18
N ALA A 198 -7.40 23.90 3.18
CA ALA A 198 -8.47 23.65 4.15
C ALA A 198 -8.72 24.88 5.05
N ASP A 199 -7.65 25.51 5.54
CA ASP A 199 -7.74 26.72 6.37
C ASP A 199 -8.28 27.92 5.58
N ASP A 200 -7.82 28.12 4.35
CA ASP A 200 -8.30 29.19 3.47
C ASP A 200 -9.79 29.02 3.14
N ARG A 201 -10.25 27.78 2.94
CA ARG A 201 -11.67 27.48 2.72
C ARG A 201 -12.48 27.74 3.98
N ARG A 202 -11.97 27.37 5.17
CA ARG A 202 -12.66 27.62 6.45
C ARG A 202 -12.85 29.11 6.67
N LYS A 203 -11.81 29.92 6.49
CA LYS A 203 -11.90 31.39 6.62
C LYS A 203 -12.91 31.99 5.66
N LYS A 204 -12.91 31.58 4.39
CA LYS A 204 -13.89 32.06 3.40
C LYS A 204 -15.34 31.73 3.78
N ILE A 205 -15.57 30.57 4.40
CA ILE A 205 -16.90 30.18 4.88
C ILE A 205 -17.30 31.03 6.09
N GLU A 206 -16.38 31.26 7.04
CA GLU A 206 -16.60 32.12 8.20
C GLU A 206 -16.90 33.57 7.79
N GLU A 207 -16.13 34.12 6.85
CA GLU A 207 -16.35 35.46 6.28
C GLU A 207 -17.69 35.54 5.55
N ALA A 208 -18.06 34.53 4.76
CA ALA A 208 -19.36 34.49 4.10
C ALA A 208 -20.52 34.41 5.10
N GLN A 209 -20.37 33.67 6.21
CA GLN A 209 -21.35 33.59 7.28
C GLN A 209 -21.48 34.92 8.04
N GLN A 210 -20.37 35.61 8.31
CA GLN A 210 -20.37 36.92 8.96
C GLN A 210 -21.00 38.00 8.08
N ASN A 211 -20.69 38.00 6.77
CA ASN A 211 -21.30 38.93 5.81
C ASN A 211 -22.80 38.66 5.64
N ALA A 212 -23.24 37.40 5.67
CA ALA A 212 -24.65 37.03 5.66
C ALA A 212 -25.37 37.44 6.97
N ALA A 213 -24.71 37.30 8.13
CA ALA A 213 -25.27 37.73 9.41
C ALA A 213 -25.35 39.26 9.55
N ALA A 214 -24.36 39.99 9.02
CA ALA A 214 -24.38 41.46 8.98
C ALA A 214 -25.45 42.01 8.02
N GLY A 215 -25.73 41.32 6.91
CA GLY A 215 -26.82 41.67 5.99
C GLY A 215 -28.23 41.42 6.54
N ALA A 216 -28.39 40.50 7.49
CA ALA A 216 -29.67 40.20 8.15
C ALA A 216 -29.99 41.12 9.35
N ALA A 217 -29.03 41.95 9.79
CA ALA A 217 -29.16 42.81 10.97
C ALA A 217 -29.49 44.28 10.65
N ALA A 218 -29.74 44.66 9.39
CA ALA A 218 -30.24 45.99 9.05
C ALA A 218 -31.74 46.10 9.44
N PRO A 219 -32.12 46.92 10.44
CA PRO A 219 -33.52 47.04 10.84
C PRO A 219 -34.31 47.77 9.75
N ALA A 220 -35.46 47.20 9.36
CA ALA A 220 -36.49 47.95 8.67
C ALA A 220 -37.01 49.04 9.62
N SER A 221 -36.67 50.31 9.34
CA SER A 221 -37.33 51.47 9.93
C SER A 221 -37.59 52.55 8.86
N GLY A 222 -38.80 53.11 8.90
CA GLY A 222 -39.31 54.19 8.04
C GLY A 222 -40.16 53.66 6.88
N ASN A 223 -41.46 53.91 6.77
CA ASN A 223 -42.34 54.98 7.28
C ASN A 223 -43.73 54.42 7.62
#